data_AF-A0AAD9IUX0-F1
#
_entry.id   AF-A0AAD9IUX0-F1
#
_cell.length_a   1.000
_cell.length_b   1.000
_cell.length_c   1.000
_cell.angle_alpha   90.00
_cell.angle_beta   90.00
_cell.angle_gamma   90.00
#
_symmetry.space_group_name_H-M   'P 1'
#
loop_
_entity.id
_entity.type
_entity.pdbx_description
1 polymer ?
#
loop_
_entity_poly.entity_id
_entity_poly.type
_entity_poly.pdbx_seq_one_letter_code
_entity_poly.pdbx_strand_id
1 'polypeptide(L)'
;MSVEDAWATDPDMINRDTNNLNEHLKVSFEEIIGEPDSTHSIDCLWKYSYKCFSMWKSLCYIIATTFCGIPHAICWGCTFACIAFIHIWEITPYLRCMQIQLDIYKKCSVMYYAAFLEPYCNACGAFFNVWRN
;
A
#
# COMPACT_ATOMS: atom_id res chain seq x y z
N MET A 1 2.85 11.48 9.55
CA MET A 1 3.48 12.19 8.41
C MET A 1 2.48 13.25 8.00
N SER A 2 2.76 14.50 8.33
CA SER A 2 1.91 15.60 7.86
C SER A 2 2.07 15.72 6.34
N VAL A 3 1.09 16.33 5.65
CA VAL A 3 1.16 16.48 4.19
C VAL A 3 2.41 17.27 3.79
N GLU A 4 2.89 18.17 4.65
CA GLU A 4 4.10 18.98 4.43
C GLU A 4 5.40 18.15 4.46
N ASP A 5 5.47 17.10 5.28
CA ASP A 5 6.65 16.21 5.35
C ASP A 5 6.84 15.38 4.08
N ALA A 6 5.77 15.16 3.30
CA ALA A 6 5.78 14.32 2.10
C ALA A 6 6.46 14.99 0.89
N TRP A 7 6.60 16.32 0.90
CA TRP A 7 7.13 17.09 -0.25
C TRP A 7 8.51 17.71 -0.01
N ALA A 8 9.07 17.60 1.20
CA ALA A 8 10.24 18.39 1.61
C ALA A 8 11.45 17.60 2.12
N THR A 9 11.49 16.27 1.94
CA THR A 9 12.69 15.49 2.29
C THR A 9 13.45 15.15 1.01
N ASP A 10 14.73 15.54 0.94
CA ASP A 10 15.61 15.11 -0.15
C ASP A 10 15.67 13.58 -0.22
N PRO A 11 15.67 12.98 -1.42
CA PRO A 11 15.73 11.53 -1.56
C PRO A 11 17.07 10.98 -1.06
N ASP A 12 17.04 9.81 -0.41
CA ASP A 12 18.25 9.08 -0.05
C ASP A 12 18.97 8.59 -1.32
N MET A 13 20.19 9.11 -1.53
CA MET A 13 21.00 8.81 -2.70
C MET A 13 21.80 7.51 -2.57
N ILE A 14 21.94 6.97 -1.35
CA ILE A 14 22.66 5.72 -1.05
C ILE A 14 21.68 4.56 -1.00
N ASN A 15 20.62 4.66 -0.20
CA ASN A 15 19.57 3.63 -0.10
C ASN A 15 18.25 4.13 -0.70
N ARG A 16 18.11 3.94 -2.02
CA ARG A 16 16.90 4.35 -2.77
C ARG A 16 15.67 3.49 -2.51
N ASP A 17 15.79 2.35 -1.82
CA ASP A 17 14.68 1.45 -1.47
C ASP A 17 14.56 1.31 0.06
N THR A 18 14.39 2.44 0.75
CA THR A 18 14.34 2.51 2.22
C THR A 18 13.26 1.60 2.83
N ASN A 19 12.15 1.38 2.12
CA ASN A 19 11.02 0.57 2.57
C ASN A 19 11.07 -0.90 2.08
N ASN A 20 12.16 -1.31 1.41
CA ASN A 20 12.33 -2.65 0.84
C ASN A 20 11.15 -3.08 -0.07
N LEU A 21 10.63 -2.17 -0.88
CA LEU A 21 9.52 -2.44 -1.80
C LEU A 21 9.89 -3.49 -2.85
N ASN A 22 11.18 -3.58 -3.19
CA ASN A 22 11.67 -4.38 -4.30
C ASN A 22 12.56 -5.54 -3.85
N GLU A 23 12.33 -6.07 -2.64
CA GLU A 23 13.11 -7.20 -2.12
C GLU A 23 13.10 -8.42 -3.04
N HIS A 24 11.96 -8.70 -3.67
CA HIS A 24 11.79 -9.78 -4.65
C HIS A 24 12.64 -9.64 -5.93
N LEU A 25 13.22 -8.46 -6.22
CA LEU A 25 14.12 -8.26 -7.36
C LEU A 25 15.60 -8.57 -7.04
N LYS A 26 15.92 -8.84 -5.77
CA LYS A 26 17.24 -9.27 -5.32
C LYS A 26 17.46 -10.73 -5.73
N VAL A 27 17.91 -10.93 -6.97
CA VAL A 27 18.20 -12.25 -7.55
C VAL A 27 19.70 -12.39 -7.78
N SER A 28 20.27 -13.47 -7.29
CA SER A 28 21.67 -13.88 -7.47
C SER A 28 21.89 -14.71 -8.73
N PHE A 29 23.14 -14.83 -9.19
CA PHE A 29 23.47 -15.61 -10.39
C PHE A 29 23.25 -17.11 -10.16
N GLU A 30 23.61 -17.58 -8.96
CA GLU A 30 23.51 -18.96 -8.52
C GLU A 30 22.04 -19.40 -8.39
N GLU A 31 21.11 -18.51 -8.06
CA GLU A 31 19.67 -18.81 -8.08
C GLU A 31 19.10 -19.04 -9.48
N ILE A 32 19.76 -18.51 -10.52
CA ILE A 32 19.27 -18.58 -11.90
C ILE A 32 19.93 -19.72 -12.68
N ILE A 33 21.25 -19.86 -12.57
CA ILE A 33 22.07 -20.79 -13.38
C ILE A 33 22.88 -21.75 -12.49
N GLY A 34 22.57 -21.85 -11.19
CA GLY A 34 23.28 -22.71 -10.24
C GLY A 34 23.53 -24.12 -10.78
N GLU A 35 24.81 -24.51 -10.86
CA GLU A 35 25.23 -25.84 -11.27
C GLU A 35 25.34 -26.77 -10.04
N PRO A 36 24.92 -28.05 -10.13
CA PRO A 36 25.08 -29.01 -9.06
C PRO A 36 26.51 -29.57 -9.00
N ASP A 37 26.96 -30.01 -7.82
CA ASP A 37 28.33 -30.53 -7.59
C ASP A 37 28.72 -31.71 -8.50
N SER A 38 27.74 -32.52 -8.95
CA SER A 38 27.99 -33.66 -9.83
C SER A 38 28.31 -33.27 -11.27
N THR A 39 27.91 -32.06 -11.68
CA THR A 39 27.99 -31.60 -13.08
C THR A 39 28.18 -30.09 -13.09
N HIS A 40 29.44 -29.66 -13.15
CA HIS A 40 29.78 -28.24 -13.19
C HIS A 40 30.70 -27.92 -14.39
N SER A 41 30.53 -26.71 -14.89
CA SER A 41 31.37 -26.09 -15.89
C SER A 41 32.76 -25.83 -15.33
N ILE A 42 33.74 -25.68 -16.23
CA ILE A 42 35.10 -25.25 -15.86
C ILE A 42 35.06 -23.89 -15.14
N ASP A 43 35.86 -23.73 -14.07
CA ASP A 43 35.87 -22.55 -13.18
C ASP A 43 36.01 -21.22 -13.92
N CYS A 44 36.83 -21.22 -14.97
CA CYS A 44 37.06 -20.07 -15.84
C CYS A 44 35.74 -19.60 -16.48
N LEU A 45 34.99 -20.53 -17.08
CA LEU A 45 33.71 -20.25 -17.72
C LEU A 45 32.70 -19.77 -16.67
N TRP A 46 32.60 -20.45 -15.53
CA TRP A 46 31.70 -20.05 -14.44
C TRP A 46 31.94 -18.60 -14.00
N LYS A 47 33.20 -18.23 -13.75
CA LYS A 47 33.59 -16.87 -13.34
C LYS A 47 33.29 -15.82 -14.40
N TYR A 48 33.55 -16.10 -15.67
CA TYR A 48 33.28 -15.15 -16.75
C TYR A 48 31.79 -15.00 -17.02
N SER A 49 31.01 -16.07 -16.91
CA SER A 49 29.54 -16.05 -17.00
C SER A 49 28.94 -15.18 -15.89
N TYR A 50 29.36 -15.35 -14.63
CA TYR A 50 28.96 -14.49 -13.52
C TYR A 50 29.24 -13.00 -13.83
N LYS A 51 30.48 -12.68 -14.23
CA LYS A 51 30.87 -11.29 -14.53
C LYS A 51 30.06 -10.69 -15.67
N CYS A 52 29.86 -11.45 -16.74
CA CYS A 52 29.08 -11.03 -17.89
C CYS A 52 27.62 -10.77 -17.50
N PHE A 53 27.01 -11.69 -16.75
CA PHE A 53 25.64 -11.57 -16.24
C PHE A 53 25.47 -10.30 -15.38
N SER A 54 26.32 -10.10 -14.38
CA SER A 54 26.24 -8.92 -13.49
C SER A 54 26.40 -7.62 -14.26
N MET A 55 27.35 -7.58 -15.22
CA MET A 55 27.57 -6.41 -16.06
C MET A 55 26.34 -6.11 -16.92
N TRP A 56 25.79 -7.10 -17.62
CA TRP A 56 24.67 -6.89 -18.52
C TRP A 56 23.38 -6.53 -17.78
N LYS A 57 23.11 -7.16 -16.64
CA LYS A 57 22.00 -6.80 -15.75
C LYS A 57 22.08 -5.32 -15.35
N SER A 58 23.26 -4.86 -14.92
CA SER A 58 23.46 -3.46 -14.53
C SER A 58 23.34 -2.50 -15.72
N LEU A 59 23.96 -2.82 -16.85
CA LEU A 59 23.96 -1.95 -18.02
C LEU A 59 22.57 -1.80 -18.61
N CYS A 60 21.84 -2.90 -18.80
CA CYS A 60 20.46 -2.85 -19.31
C CYS A 60 19.56 -2.02 -18.40
N TYR A 61 19.70 -2.16 -17.07
CA TYR A 61 18.94 -1.35 -16.11
C TYR A 61 19.29 0.14 -16.18
N ILE A 62 20.57 0.49 -16.25
CA ILE A 62 21.02 1.89 -16.38
C ILE A 62 20.48 2.50 -17.68
N ILE A 63 20.57 1.77 -18.80
CA ILE A 63 20.05 2.24 -20.09
C ILE A 63 18.55 2.48 -20.00
N ALA A 64 17.79 1.49 -19.53
CA ALA A 64 16.34 1.61 -19.40
C ALA A 64 15.94 2.79 -18.50
N THR A 65 16.58 2.95 -17.33
CA THR A 65 16.29 4.04 -16.40
C THR A 65 16.73 5.41 -16.91
N THR A 66 17.80 5.49 -17.70
CA THR A 66 18.26 6.77 -18.30
C THR A 66 17.21 7.30 -19.28
N PHE A 67 16.65 6.45 -20.12
CA PHE A 67 15.67 6.88 -21.13
C PHE A 67 14.24 6.97 -20.58
N CYS A 68 13.86 6.09 -19.68
CA CYS A 68 12.47 5.96 -19.23
C CYS A 68 12.23 6.51 -17.82
N GLY A 69 13.26 6.69 -16.99
CA GLY A 69 13.10 7.04 -15.57
C GLY A 69 12.40 8.37 -15.36
N ILE A 70 12.89 9.45 -16.00
CA ILE A 70 12.30 10.79 -15.87
C ILE A 70 10.86 10.83 -16.42
N PRO A 71 10.56 10.32 -17.63
CA PRO A 71 9.18 10.24 -18.11
C PRO A 71 8.24 9.52 -17.14
N HIS A 72 8.65 8.39 -16.57
CA HIS A 72 7.83 7.66 -15.60
C HIS A 72 7.63 8.44 -14.29
N ALA A 73 8.66 9.13 -13.79
CA ALA A 73 8.54 9.98 -12.61
C ALA A 73 7.52 11.12 -12.83
N ILE A 74 7.51 11.73 -14.02
CA ILE A 74 6.52 12.76 -14.39
C ILE A 74 5.11 12.15 -14.40
N CYS A 75 4.91 10.99 -15.04
CA CYS A 75 3.61 10.33 -15.09
C CYS A 75 3.05 10.01 -13.70
N TRP A 76 3.89 9.47 -12.80
CA TRP A 76 3.48 9.18 -11.43
C TRP A 76 3.19 10.46 -10.64
N GLY A 77 4.01 11.50 -10.77
CA GLY A 77 3.77 12.80 -10.15
C GLY A 77 2.40 13.39 -10.55
N CYS A 78 2.09 13.39 -11.85
CA CYS A 78 0.78 13.82 -12.35
C CYS A 78 -0.37 12.97 -11.80
N THR A 79 -0.19 11.65 -11.75
CA THR A 79 -1.21 10.72 -11.25
C THR A 79 -1.55 11.01 -9.79
N PHE A 80 -0.53 11.15 -8.93
CA PHE A 80 -0.74 11.46 -7.53
C PHE A 80 -1.32 12.86 -7.31
N ALA A 81 -0.94 13.85 -8.12
CA ALA A 81 -1.56 15.16 -8.09
C ALA A 81 -3.06 15.11 -8.44
N CYS A 82 -3.46 14.36 -9.47
CA CYS A 82 -4.86 14.16 -9.82
C CYS A 82 -5.64 13.43 -8.72
N ILE A 83 -5.05 12.37 -8.14
CA ILE A 83 -5.66 11.65 -7.01
C ILE A 83 -5.90 12.60 -5.83
N ALA A 84 -4.89 13.41 -5.46
CA ALA A 84 -5.02 14.38 -4.39
C ALA A 84 -6.11 15.42 -4.68
N PHE A 85 -6.17 15.94 -5.91
CA PHE A 85 -7.21 16.87 -6.33
C PHE A 85 -8.61 16.27 -6.15
N ILE A 86 -8.85 15.06 -6.68
CA ILE A 86 -10.15 14.39 -6.55
C ILE A 86 -10.52 14.16 -5.08
N HIS A 87 -9.56 13.75 -4.25
CA HIS A 87 -9.84 13.51 -2.82
C HIS A 87 -10.22 14.79 -2.09
N ILE A 88 -9.53 15.89 -2.36
CA ILE A 88 -9.75 17.17 -1.68
C ILE A 88 -11.05 17.83 -2.15
N TRP A 89 -11.27 17.89 -3.46
CA TRP A 89 -12.34 18.69 -4.05
C TRP A 89 -13.64 17.94 -4.27
N GLU A 90 -13.61 16.61 -4.42
CA GLU A 90 -14.80 15.81 -4.71
C GLU A 90 -15.14 14.86 -3.56
N ILE A 91 -14.21 13.98 -3.16
CA ILE A 91 -14.50 12.90 -2.22
C ILE A 91 -14.76 13.45 -0.81
N THR A 92 -13.91 14.35 -0.31
CA THR A 92 -14.05 14.87 1.06
C THR A 92 -15.38 15.61 1.28
N PRO A 93 -15.81 16.55 0.41
CA PRO A 93 -17.13 17.15 0.50
C PRO A 93 -18.26 16.14 0.36
N TYR A 94 -18.14 15.18 -0.57
CA TYR A 94 -19.15 14.14 -0.76
C TYR A 94 -19.33 13.27 0.49
N LEU A 95 -18.23 12.84 1.12
CA LEU A 95 -18.27 12.12 2.39
C LEU A 95 -18.93 12.95 3.48
N ARG A 96 -18.70 14.27 3.51
CA ARG A 96 -19.39 15.15 4.46
C ARG A 96 -20.90 15.19 4.22
N CYS A 97 -21.35 15.24 2.97
CA CYS A 97 -22.77 15.13 2.62
C CYS A 97 -23.34 13.79 3.10
N MET A 98 -22.65 12.67 2.85
CA MET A 98 -23.09 11.35 3.31
C MET A 98 -23.22 11.28 4.83
N GLN A 99 -22.28 11.85 5.58
CA GLN A 99 -22.34 11.91 7.05
C GLN A 99 -23.60 12.64 7.53
N ILE A 100 -23.94 13.79 6.92
CA ILE A 100 -25.15 14.54 7.26
C ILE A 100 -26.41 13.68 7.05
N GLN A 101 -26.48 12.94 5.95
CA GLN A 101 -27.61 12.05 5.67
C GLN A 101 -27.68 10.88 6.67
N LEU A 102 -26.54 10.24 6.95
CA LEU A 102 -26.45 9.13 7.91
C LEU A 102 -26.80 9.56 9.34
N ASP A 103 -26.45 10.78 9.75
CA ASP A 103 -26.81 11.31 11.06
C ASP A 103 -28.33 11.41 11.25
N ILE A 104 -29.08 11.73 10.19
CA ILE A 104 -30.54 11.73 10.22
C ILE A 104 -31.07 10.29 10.35
N TYR A 105 -30.57 9.36 9.53
CA TYR A 105 -30.97 7.96 9.61
C TYR A 105 -30.68 7.34 10.98
N LYS A 106 -29.55 7.71 11.60
CA LYS A 106 -29.18 7.29 12.95
C LYS A 106 -30.18 7.81 13.97
N LYS A 107 -30.58 9.09 13.90
CA LYS A 107 -31.61 9.65 14.78
C LYS A 107 -32.95 8.94 14.63
N CYS A 108 -33.41 8.71 13.40
CA CYS A 108 -34.62 7.93 13.13
C CYS A 108 -34.55 6.51 13.72
N SER A 109 -33.39 5.85 13.58
CA SER A 109 -33.17 4.50 14.12
C SER A 109 -33.24 4.47 15.64
N VAL A 110 -32.64 5.45 16.32
CA VAL A 110 -32.73 5.57 17.80
C VAL A 110 -34.18 5.78 18.23
N MET A 111 -34.92 6.66 17.55
CA MET A 111 -36.36 6.86 17.83
C MET A 111 -37.16 5.57 17.67
N TYR A 112 -36.89 4.80 16.60
CA TYR A 112 -37.53 3.51 16.37
C TYR A 112 -37.24 2.51 17.50
N TYR A 113 -35.96 2.35 17.89
CA TYR A 113 -35.61 1.43 18.97
C TYR A 113 -36.19 1.84 20.32
N ALA A 114 -36.21 3.13 20.64
CA ALA A 114 -36.80 3.63 21.88
C ALA A 114 -38.33 3.43 21.93
N ALA A 115 -39.01 3.62 20.80
CA ALA A 115 -40.46 3.47 20.73
C ALA A 115 -40.89 1.99 20.81
N PHE A 116 -40.17 1.08 20.16
CA PHE A 116 -40.62 -0.29 19.98
C PHE A 116 -39.81 -1.30 20.78
N LEU A 117 -38.47 -1.26 20.70
CA LEU A 117 -37.62 -2.31 21.23
C LEU A 117 -37.36 -2.15 22.73
N GLU A 118 -37.20 -0.91 23.20
CA GLU A 118 -36.93 -0.59 24.60
C GLU A 118 -38.02 -1.10 25.57
N PRO A 119 -39.34 -0.95 25.29
CA PRO A 119 -40.38 -1.55 26.12
C PRO A 119 -40.27 -3.08 26.26
N TYR A 120 -39.98 -3.81 25.17
CA TYR A 120 -39.81 -5.27 25.23
C TYR A 120 -38.57 -5.66 26.03
N CYS A 121 -37.45 -4.97 25.83
CA CYS A 121 -36.22 -5.20 26.60
C CYS A 121 -36.43 -4.93 28.09
N ASN A 122 -37.13 -3.84 28.43
CA ASN A 122 -37.45 -3.49 29.82
C ASN A 122 -38.40 -4.52 30.45
N ALA A 123 -39.40 -5.01 29.72
CA ALA A 123 -40.29 -6.07 30.19
C ALA A 123 -39.52 -7.38 30.46
N CYS A 124 -38.67 -7.81 29.53
CA CYS A 124 -37.82 -8.98 29.72
C CYS A 124 -36.85 -8.81 30.91
N GLY A 125 -36.21 -7.65 31.04
CA GLY A 125 -35.33 -7.34 32.16
C GLY A 125 -36.05 -7.35 33.52
N ALA A 126 -37.31 -6.92 33.57
CA ALA A 126 -38.13 -7.00 34.78
C ALA A 126 -38.38 -8.44 35.24
N PHE A 127 -38.60 -9.39 34.33
CA PHE A 127 -38.74 -10.81 34.66
C PHE A 127 -37.50 -11.39 35.36
N PHE A 128 -36.30 -11.03 34.89
CA PHE A 128 -35.05 -11.49 35.50
C PHE A 128 -34.79 -10.83 36.86
N ASN A 129 -35.23 -9.58 37.07
CA ASN A 129 -35.11 -8.90 38.37
C ASN A 129 -36.01 -9.51 39.44
N VAL A 130 -37.16 -10.11 39.08
CA VAL A 130 -38.03 -10.83 40.02
C VAL A 130 -37.33 -12.06 40.62
N TRP A 131 -36.41 -12.70 39.88
CA TRP A 131 -35.65 -13.87 40.33
C TRP A 131 -34.42 -13.52 41.19
N ARG A 132 -34.14 -12.22 41.41
CA ARG A 132 -32.96 -11.71 42.14
C ARG A 132 -33.26 -11.30 43.60
N ASN A 133 -34.52 -11.38 44.03
CA ASN A 133 -34.94 -11.26 45.43
C ASN A 133 -35.24 -12.65 46.00
#